data_AF-A0A2M7TVG2-F1
#
_entry.id   AF-A0A2M7TVG2-F1
#
_cell.length_a   1.000
_cell.length_b   1.000
_cell.length_c   1.000
_cell.angle_alpha   90.00
_cell.angle_beta   90.00
_cell.angle_gamma   90.00
#
_symmetry.space_group_name_H-M   'P 1'
#
loop_
_entity.id
_entity.type
_entity.pdbx_description
1 polymer ?
#
loop_
_entity_poly.entity_id
_entity_poly.type
_entity_poly.pdbx_seq_one_letter_code
_entity_poly.pdbx_strand_id
1 'polypeptide(L)'
;MKNIITITSKGQTTLPVAARRKLGLTSAGGVLRVRFNKQQNELIISKPLDIHELGTRISRHIKPGIKPLSDVDAYYQRQRAMDV
;
A
#
# COMPACT_ATOMS: atom_id res chain seq x y z
N MET A 1 9.60 -22.28 -8.20
CA MET A 1 8.29 -22.98 -8.20
C MET A 1 7.30 -22.16 -9.00
N LYS A 2 6.74 -22.73 -10.08
CA LYS A 2 5.77 -22.07 -10.96
C LYS A 2 4.36 -22.44 -10.48
N ASN A 3 3.69 -21.53 -9.76
CA ASN A 3 2.33 -21.76 -9.31
C ASN A 3 1.38 -21.38 -10.43
N ILE A 4 0.98 -22.36 -11.24
CA ILE A 4 -0.06 -22.18 -12.26
C ILE A 4 -1.41 -22.24 -11.55
N ILE A 5 -2.25 -21.22 -11.77
CA ILE A 5 -3.61 -21.12 -11.24
C ILE A 5 -4.58 -20.94 -12.40
N THR A 6 -5.66 -21.72 -12.39
CA THR A 6 -6.68 -21.70 -13.44
C THR A 6 -7.77 -20.71 -13.08
N ILE A 7 -8.11 -19.84 -14.03
CA ILE A 7 -9.25 -18.93 -13.93
C ILE A 7 -10.47 -19.60 -14.55
N THR A 8 -11.57 -19.67 -13.80
CA THR A 8 -12.83 -20.21 -14.30
C THR A 8 -13.48 -19.27 -15.31
N SER A 9 -14.50 -19.75 -16.05
CA SER A 9 -15.25 -18.92 -17.00
C SER A 9 -15.90 -17.68 -16.37
N LYS A 10 -16.12 -17.68 -15.05
CA LYS A 10 -16.64 -16.54 -14.28
C LYS A 10 -15.55 -15.56 -13.81
N GLY A 11 -14.30 -15.75 -14.23
CA GLY A 11 -13.17 -14.90 -13.82
C GLY A 11 -12.68 -15.15 -12.39
N GLN A 12 -13.07 -16.27 -11.79
CA GLN A 12 -12.71 -16.59 -10.40
C GLN A 12 -11.51 -17.56 -10.39
N THR A 13 -10.61 -17.37 -9.43
CA THR A 13 -9.51 -18.31 -9.18
C THR A 13 -9.31 -18.49 -7.69
N THR A 14 -8.87 -19.67 -7.28
CA THR A 14 -8.51 -19.96 -5.89
C THR A 14 -7.02 -19.71 -5.68
N LEU A 15 -6.69 -18.91 -4.67
CA LEU A 15 -5.29 -18.71 -4.28
C LEU A 15 -4.82 -19.88 -3.39
N PRO A 16 -3.67 -20.51 -3.69
CA PRO A 16 -3.09 -21.54 -2.84
C PRO A 16 -2.85 -21.02 -1.42
N VAL A 17 -2.98 -21.90 -0.42
CA VAL A 17 -2.87 -21.55 1.00
C VAL A 17 -1.57 -20.80 1.32
N ALA A 18 -0.45 -21.21 0.73
CA ALA A 18 0.84 -20.55 0.91
C ALA A 18 0.84 -19.08 0.42
N ALA A 19 0.21 -18.81 -0.73
CA ALA A 19 0.08 -17.44 -1.27
C ALA A 19 -0.87 -16.60 -0.41
N ARG A 20 -2.01 -17.17 -0.02
CA ARG A 20 -3.01 -16.52 0.86
C ARG A 20 -2.40 -16.07 2.18
N ARG A 21 -1.63 -16.94 2.85
CA ARG A 21 -0.94 -16.63 4.12
C ARG A 21 0.12 -15.54 3.95
N LYS A 22 0.90 -15.57 2.86
CA LYS A 22 1.90 -14.53 2.57
C LYS A 22 1.28 -13.15 2.31
N LEU A 23 0.05 -13.12 1.79
CA LEU A 23 -0.73 -11.88 1.62
C LEU A 23 -1.44 -11.42 2.91
N GLY A 24 -1.27 -12.13 4.02
CA GLY A 24 -1.87 -11.79 5.31
C GLY A 24 -3.38 -12.02 5.37
N LEU A 25 -3.94 -12.82 4.47
CA LEU A 25 -5.37 -13.14 4.45
C LEU A 25 -5.69 -14.27 5.43
N THR A 26 -6.71 -14.08 6.27
CA THR A 26 -7.18 -15.09 7.23
C THR A 26 -7.99 -16.18 6.53
N SER A 27 -8.38 -17.23 7.27
CA SER A 27 -9.25 -18.31 6.78
C SER A 27 -10.63 -17.82 6.31
N ALA A 28 -11.09 -16.67 6.80
CA ALA A 28 -12.34 -16.03 6.38
C ALA A 28 -12.22 -15.29 5.03
N GLY A 29 -11.01 -15.19 4.47
CA GLY A 29 -10.74 -14.43 3.25
C GLY A 29 -10.33 -12.98 3.55
N GLY A 30 -10.59 -12.08 2.61
CA GLY A 30 -10.32 -10.66 2.75
C GLY A 30 -10.30 -9.94 1.40
N VAL A 31 -10.02 -8.63 1.45
CA VAL A 31 -9.99 -7.77 0.27
C VAL A 31 -8.57 -7.68 -0.26
N LEU A 32 -8.41 -7.88 -1.57
CA LEU A 32 -7.15 -7.67 -2.29
C LEU A 32 -7.35 -6.60 -3.35
N ARG A 33 -6.31 -5.80 -3.56
CA ARG A 33 -6.23 -4.88 -4.69
C ARG A 33 -5.65 -5.62 -5.89
N VAL A 34 -6.29 -5.46 -7.03
CA VAL A 34 -5.82 -5.98 -8.31
C VAL A 34 -5.46 -4.80 -9.21
N ARG A 35 -4.27 -4.84 -9.81
CA ARG A 35 -3.80 -3.85 -10.79
C ARG A 35 -3.20 -4.56 -11.98
N PHE A 36 -3.54 -4.12 -13.18
CA PHE A 36 -2.88 -4.59 -14.40
C PHE A 36 -1.69 -3.68 -14.76
N ASN A 37 -0.51 -4.25 -14.86
CA ASN A 37 0.68 -3.60 -15.39
C ASN A 37 0.77 -3.83 -16.90
N LYS A 38 0.38 -2.83 -17.69
CA LYS A 38 0.38 -2.90 -19.15
C LYS A 38 1.77 -3.11 -19.76
N GLN A 39 2.82 -2.57 -19.15
CA GLN A 39 4.18 -2.64 -19.71
C GLN A 39 4.75 -4.07 -19.66
N GLN A 40 4.46 -4.79 -18.59
CA GLN A 40 4.93 -6.16 -18.37
C GLN A 40 3.86 -7.19 -18.73
N ASN A 41 2.65 -6.75 -19.09
CA ASN A 41 1.48 -7.60 -19.32
C ASN A 41 1.17 -8.49 -18.10
N GLU A 42 1.26 -7.91 -16.90
CA GLU A 42 1.13 -8.64 -15.63
C GLU A 42 -0.09 -8.21 -14.82
N LEU A 43 -0.76 -9.18 -14.20
CA LEU A 43 -1.78 -8.93 -13.18
C LEU A 43 -1.13 -8.98 -11.79
N ILE A 44 -1.10 -7.85 -11.12
CA ILE A 44 -0.52 -7.70 -9.78
C ILE A 44 -1.65 -7.73 -8.75
N ILE A 45 -1.54 -8.66 -7.80
CA ILE A 45 -2.49 -8.81 -6.69
C ILE A 45 -1.74 -8.47 -5.40
N SER A 46 -2.25 -7.51 -4.63
CA SER A 46 -1.59 -7.03 -3.41
C SER A 46 -2.61 -6.76 -2.29
N LYS A 47 -2.16 -6.88 -1.03
CA LYS A 47 -2.92 -6.38 0.12
C LYS A 47 -3.12 -4.84 -0.01
N PRO A 48 -4.31 -4.30 0.32
CA PRO A 48 -4.49 -2.86 0.48
C PRO A 48 -3.58 -2.34 1.60
N LEU A 49 -2.84 -1.26 1.32
CA LEU A 49 -2.01 -0.62 2.36
C LEU A 49 -2.92 -0.10 3.47
N ASP A 50 -2.62 -0.51 4.69
CA ASP A 50 -3.23 0.08 5.88
C ASP A 50 -2.66 1.49 6.12
N ILE A 51 -3.40 2.34 6.83
CA ILE A 51 -3.00 3.72 7.17
C ILE A 51 -1.63 3.74 7.87
N HIS A 52 -1.36 2.74 8.73
CA HIS A 52 -0.08 2.59 9.42
C HIS A 52 1.07 2.21 8.49
N GLU A 53 0.81 1.31 7.53
CA GLU A 53 1.81 0.92 6.52
C GLU A 53 2.10 2.08 5.57
N LEU A 54 1.07 2.86 5.22
CA LEU A 54 1.18 4.04 4.38
C LEU A 54 1.97 5.14 5.08
N GLY A 55 1.69 5.41 6.35
CA GLY A 55 2.47 6.31 7.19
C GLY A 55 3.93 5.91 7.25
N THR A 56 4.22 4.64 7.54
CA THR A 56 5.60 4.12 7.56
C THR A 56 6.31 4.30 6.22
N ARG A 57 5.63 4.07 5.11
CA ARG A 57 6.19 4.23 3.76
C ARG A 57 6.51 5.69 3.43
N ILE A 58 5.65 6.61 3.82
CA ILE A 58 5.87 8.05 3.62
C ILE A 58 6.99 8.55 4.52
N SER A 59 7.01 8.13 5.79
CA SER A 59 8.06 8.52 6.74
C SER A 59 9.47 8.12 6.29
N ARG A 60 9.64 7.06 5.49
CA ARG A 60 10.94 6.69 4.89
C ARG A 60 11.51 7.74 3.93
N HIS A 61 10.68 8.63 3.38
CA HIS A 61 11.13 9.71 2.52
C HIS A 61 11.57 10.95 3.31
N ILE A 62 11.30 10.99 4.62
CA ILE A 62 11.75 12.06 5.50
C ILE A 62 13.23 11.81 5.81
N LYS A 63 14.09 12.79 5.48
CA LYS A 63 15.51 12.73 5.80
C LYS A 63 15.71 12.62 7.32
N PRO A 64 16.67 11.82 7.80
CA PRO A 64 16.97 11.73 9.23
C PRO A 64 17.33 13.12 9.78
N GLY A 65 16.85 13.43 10.98
CA GLY A 65 17.10 14.71 11.66
C GLY A 65 16.10 15.83 11.34
N ILE A 66 15.14 15.62 10.44
CA ILE A 66 14.03 16.55 10.24
C ILE A 66 13.09 16.49 11.45
N LYS A 67 12.93 17.62 12.14
CA LYS A 67 11.96 17.73 13.23
C LYS A 67 10.53 17.67 12.66
N PRO A 68 9.66 16.81 13.18
CA PRO A 68 8.27 16.76 12.76
C PRO A 68 7.62 18.12 13.01
N LEU A 69 6.90 18.63 12.02
CA LEU A 69 6.05 19.79 12.22
C LEU A 69 4.81 19.34 13.02
N SER A 70 4.80 19.63 14.31
CA SER A 70 3.72 19.25 15.23
C SER A 70 2.53 20.20 15.20
N ASP A 71 2.77 21.47 14.85
CA ASP A 71 1.76 22.51 14.80
C ASP A 71 1.86 23.24 13.46
N VAL A 72 0.99 22.85 12.55
CA VAL A 72 0.93 23.37 11.19
C VAL A 72 0.45 24.83 11.19
N ASP A 73 -0.50 25.17 12.06
CA ASP A 73 -1.11 26.48 12.11
C ASP A 73 -0.11 27.52 12.62
N ALA A 74 0.55 27.25 13.75
CA ALA A 74 1.58 28.13 14.30
C ALA A 74 2.80 28.32 13.37
N TYR A 75 3.07 27.36 12.48
CA TYR A 75 4.14 27.47 11.48
C TYR A 75 3.74 28.41 10.34
N TYR A 76 2.57 28.21 9.73
CA TYR A 76 2.11 29.08 8.64
C TYR A 76 1.80 30.50 9.11
N GLN A 77 1.29 30.69 10.33
CA GLN A 77 1.09 32.02 10.90
C GLN A 77 2.40 32.78 11.09
N ARG A 78 3.45 32.10 11.61
CA ARG A 78 4.80 32.70 11.73
C ARG A 78 5.39 33.05 10.36
N GLN A 79 5.22 32.18 9.38
CA GLN A 79 5.80 32.39 8.06
C GLN A 79 5.09 33.54 7.31
N ARG A 80 3.77 33.68 7.43
CA ARG A 80 3.03 34.83 6.89
C ARG A 80 3.42 36.16 7.53
N ALA A 81 3.79 36.16 8.81
CA ALA A 81 4.22 37.36 9.52
C ALA A 81 5.66 37.80 9.16
N MET A 82 6.46 36.93 8.52
CA MET A 82 7.83 37.23 8.08
C MET A 82 7.93 37.72 6.62
N ASP A 83 6.86 37.57 5.83
CA ASP A 83 6.74 38.05 4.45
C ASP A 83 6.14 39.47 4.34
N VAL A 84 6.12 40.22 5.46
CA VAL A 84 5.72 41.64 5.56
C VAL A 84 6.89 42.44 6.12
#